data_AF-A0A1V6UIV8-F1
#
_entry.id   AF-A0A1V6UIV8-F1
#
_cell.length_a   1.000
_cell.length_b   1.000
_cell.length_c   1.000
_cell.angle_alpha   90.00
_cell.angle_beta   90.00
_cell.angle_gamma   90.00
#
_symmetry.space_group_name_H-M   'P 1'
#
loop_
_entity.id
_entity.type
_entity.pdbx_description
1 polymer ?
#
loop_
_entity_poly.entity_id
_entity_poly.type
_entity_poly.pdbx_seq_one_letter_code
_entity_poly.pdbx_strand_id
1 'polypeptide(L)'
;MMKLLAACMTLVAVSPWTVYALPSPEDLSVLAYRAWDFRFLSEAPPVCNSSESNIKYSILHYSGAKKRDCQILNTAEFNSTNVKSISWKSPSETDRYDLCMFSSPDCSGGEDGLLGSITNGWDVCYLYNGFESWTIIPNGNPCIPVAGGDVEDGEK
;
A
#
# COMPACT_ATOMS: atom_id res chain seq x y z
N MET A 1 44.77 38.61 50.95
CA MET A 1 44.18 37.26 51.01
C MET A 1 42.68 37.39 50.84
N MET A 2 42.13 36.92 49.72
CA MET A 2 40.77 36.38 49.61
C MET A 2 40.70 35.68 48.23
N LYS A 3 40.65 34.35 48.23
CA LYS A 3 40.55 33.54 47.00
C LYS A 3 39.06 33.41 46.66
N LEU A 4 38.63 33.99 45.54
CA LEU A 4 37.30 33.74 44.98
C LEU A 4 37.34 32.39 44.25
N LEU A 5 36.71 31.38 44.86
CA LEU A 5 36.46 30.08 44.27
C LEU A 5 35.35 30.23 43.22
N ALA A 6 35.71 30.03 41.95
CA ALA A 6 34.73 29.92 40.87
C ALA A 6 34.03 28.56 40.98
N ALA A 7 32.76 28.58 41.37
CA ALA A 7 31.90 27.39 41.33
C ALA A 7 31.40 27.21 39.89
N CYS A 8 31.99 26.24 39.18
CA CYS A 8 31.55 25.85 37.84
C CYS A 8 30.32 24.94 37.97
N MET A 9 29.12 25.52 37.79
CA MET A 9 27.85 24.78 37.76
C MET A 9 27.75 24.05 36.42
N THR A 10 27.99 22.75 36.40
CA THR A 10 27.72 21.91 35.23
C THR A 10 26.21 21.71 35.09
N LEU A 11 25.62 22.40 34.12
CA LEU A 11 24.27 22.11 33.62
C LEU A 11 24.26 20.70 33.03
N VAL A 12 23.66 19.75 33.74
CA VAL A 12 23.30 18.44 33.18
C VAL A 12 22.11 18.67 32.26
N ALA A 13 22.38 18.77 30.96
CA ALA A 13 21.33 18.76 29.95
C ALA A 13 20.69 17.37 29.94
N VAL A 14 19.53 17.25 30.58
CA VAL A 14 18.68 16.07 30.47
C VAL A 14 18.07 16.14 29.08
N SER A 15 18.70 15.48 28.11
CA SER A 15 18.11 15.32 26.78
C SER A 15 16.81 14.55 26.96
N PRO A 16 15.65 15.08 26.53
CA PRO A 16 14.43 14.30 26.52
C PRO A 16 14.67 13.17 25.53
N TRP A 17 14.84 11.96 26.05
CA TRP A 17 14.78 10.77 25.23
C TRP A 17 13.40 10.82 24.60
N THR A 18 13.36 11.01 23.29
CA THR A 18 12.14 10.87 22.52
C THR A 18 11.65 9.45 22.76
N VAL A 19 10.70 9.30 23.67
CA VAL A 19 9.94 8.07 23.81
C VAL A 19 9.22 7.95 22.48
N TYR A 20 9.71 7.06 21.60
CA TYR A 20 8.93 6.65 20.44
C TYR A 20 7.59 6.19 21.00
N ALA A 21 6.53 6.96 20.72
CA ALA A 21 5.20 6.61 21.17
C ALA A 21 4.94 5.18 20.70
N LEU A 22 4.62 4.29 21.65
CA LEU A 22 4.24 2.94 21.31
C LEU A 22 3.05 3.03 20.33
N PRO A 23 3.08 2.28 19.22
CA PRO A 23 2.01 2.31 18.23
C PRO A 23 0.66 2.11 18.93
N SER A 24 -0.35 2.87 18.51
CA SER A 24 -1.67 2.81 19.12
C SER A 24 -2.26 1.38 18.97
N PRO A 25 -3.21 0.98 19.83
CA PRO A 25 -3.92 -0.29 19.65
C PRO A 25 -4.56 -0.44 18.26
N GLU A 26 -4.95 0.68 17.62
CA GLU A 26 -5.43 0.75 16.25
C GLU A 26 -4.31 0.42 15.24
N ASP A 27 -3.10 0.96 15.42
CA ASP A 27 -1.91 0.66 14.60
C ASP A 27 -1.46 -0.81 14.72
N LEU A 28 -1.67 -1.41 15.90
CA LEU A 28 -1.37 -2.83 16.15
C LEU A 28 -2.46 -3.76 15.61
N SER A 29 -3.70 -3.29 15.52
CA SER A 29 -4.81 -4.04 14.90
C SER A 29 -4.65 -4.21 13.39
N VAL A 30 -3.99 -3.25 12.72
CA VAL A 30 -3.60 -3.32 11.30
C VAL A 30 -2.61 -4.47 11.05
N LEU A 31 -1.83 -4.87 12.07
CA LEU A 31 -0.87 -5.99 12.00
C LEU A 31 -1.49 -7.33 12.43
N ALA A 32 -2.70 -7.32 13.00
CA ALA A 32 -3.32 -8.51 13.61
C ALA A 32 -3.76 -9.57 12.59
N TYR A 33 -3.94 -9.18 11.32
CA TYR A 33 -4.07 -10.12 10.23
C TYR A 33 -2.79 -10.07 9.38
N ARG A 34 -2.21 -11.24 9.11
CA ARG A 34 -1.36 -11.45 7.93
C ARG A 34 -2.22 -11.32 6.65
N ALA A 35 -2.86 -10.15 6.45
CA ALA A 35 -3.62 -9.74 5.27
C ALA A 35 -2.62 -9.35 4.17
N TRP A 36 -2.77 -9.88 2.96
CA TRP A 36 -1.74 -9.76 1.92
C TRP A 36 -2.02 -8.60 0.99
N ASP A 37 -1.53 -7.42 1.30
CA ASP A 37 -1.62 -6.37 0.30
C ASP A 37 -0.58 -6.53 -0.80
N PHE A 38 -0.88 -5.79 -1.86
CA PHE A 38 -0.33 -5.86 -3.19
C PHE A 38 1.12 -6.37 -3.31
N ARG A 39 1.29 -7.50 -4.00
CA ARG A 39 2.57 -8.16 -4.25
C ARG A 39 2.88 -8.30 -5.71
N PHE A 40 4.17 -8.29 -6.01
CA PHE A 40 4.74 -8.51 -7.33
C PHE A 40 5.56 -9.79 -7.30
N LEU A 41 5.22 -10.72 -8.18
CA LEU A 41 5.73 -12.09 -8.19
C LEU A 41 6.60 -12.34 -9.43
N SER A 42 7.63 -13.17 -9.27
CA SER A 42 8.52 -13.61 -10.35
C SER A 42 7.98 -14.76 -11.20
N GLU A 43 6.81 -15.26 -10.82
CA GLU A 43 6.13 -16.40 -11.44
C GLU A 43 4.76 -15.95 -11.94
N ALA A 44 4.21 -16.71 -12.88
CA ALA A 44 2.85 -16.53 -13.39
C ALA A 44 2.26 -17.92 -13.68
N PRO A 45 0.93 -18.05 -13.87
CA PRO A 45 0.33 -19.31 -14.29
C PRO A 45 1.01 -19.85 -15.57
N PRO A 46 1.18 -21.17 -15.72
CA PRO A 46 0.68 -22.24 -14.84
C PRO A 46 1.61 -22.61 -13.68
N VAL A 47 2.78 -21.98 -13.55
CA VAL A 47 3.79 -22.33 -12.52
C VAL A 47 3.41 -21.73 -11.17
N CYS A 48 2.87 -20.50 -11.19
CA CYS A 48 2.35 -19.85 -10.00
C CYS A 48 1.08 -20.56 -9.53
N ASN A 49 1.13 -21.13 -8.32
CA ASN A 49 0.03 -21.90 -7.75
C ASN A 49 -0.91 -20.99 -6.94
N SER A 50 -2.06 -20.62 -7.51
CA SER A 50 -3.08 -19.81 -6.84
C SER A 50 -3.83 -20.54 -5.72
N SER A 51 -3.73 -21.87 -5.66
CA SER A 51 -4.34 -22.69 -4.60
C SER A 51 -3.49 -22.75 -3.33
N GLU A 52 -2.20 -22.39 -3.43
CA GLU A 52 -1.33 -22.22 -2.28
C GLU A 52 -1.40 -20.76 -1.80
N SER A 53 -2.06 -20.51 -0.68
CA SER A 53 -2.12 -19.19 -0.03
C SER A 53 -0.77 -18.67 0.47
N ASN A 54 0.30 -19.45 0.28
CA ASN A 54 1.65 -19.20 0.78
C ASN A 54 2.59 -18.96 -0.41
N ILE A 55 2.48 -17.80 -1.04
CA ILE A 55 3.32 -17.44 -2.19
C ILE A 55 4.80 -17.49 -1.76
N LYS A 56 5.56 -18.36 -2.44
CA LYS A 56 6.98 -18.66 -2.12
C LYS A 56 7.97 -17.67 -2.72
N TYR A 57 7.57 -16.95 -3.77
CA TYR A 57 8.44 -16.06 -4.54
C TYR A 57 7.80 -14.68 -4.69
N SER A 58 8.44 -13.66 -4.14
CA SER A 58 8.00 -12.25 -4.22
C SER A 58 9.22 -11.38 -4.48
N ILE A 59 9.13 -10.46 -5.43
CA ILE A 59 10.18 -9.48 -5.70
C ILE A 59 9.92 -8.20 -4.90
N LEU A 60 8.65 -7.83 -4.75
CA LEU A 60 8.22 -6.68 -3.97
C LEU A 60 6.87 -6.95 -3.28
N HIS A 61 6.69 -6.39 -2.09
CA HIS A 61 5.44 -6.46 -1.33
C HIS A 61 5.15 -5.12 -0.66
N TYR A 62 3.92 -4.64 -0.80
CA TYR A 62 3.37 -3.55 -0.01
C TYR A 62 2.31 -4.08 0.95
N SER A 63 2.35 -3.65 2.21
CA SER A 63 1.39 -4.05 3.25
C SER A 63 0.46 -2.90 3.64
N GLY A 64 -0.80 -3.19 3.95
CA GLY A 64 -1.78 -2.25 4.52
C GLY A 64 -2.75 -1.67 3.48
N ALA A 65 -3.89 -2.34 3.29
CA ALA A 65 -5.00 -1.88 2.48
C ALA A 65 -5.83 -0.86 3.26
N LYS A 66 -5.65 0.37 2.83
CA LYS A 66 -6.58 1.46 3.01
C LYS A 66 -6.69 2.15 1.67
N LYS A 67 -7.67 3.04 1.51
CA LYS A 67 -7.74 3.91 0.33
C LYS A 67 -6.35 4.51 0.06
N ARG A 68 -5.87 4.33 -1.17
CA ARG A 68 -4.65 4.95 -1.68
C ARG A 68 -5.02 5.70 -2.94
N ASP A 69 -4.78 7.00 -2.91
CA ASP A 69 -4.73 7.80 -4.13
C ASP A 69 -3.58 7.30 -5.01
N CYS A 70 -3.48 7.80 -6.24
CA CYS A 70 -2.54 7.28 -7.23
C CYS A 70 -1.11 7.08 -6.70
N GLN A 71 -0.60 5.86 -6.84
CA GLN A 71 0.76 5.49 -6.49
C GLN A 71 1.50 5.08 -7.76
N ILE A 72 2.60 5.77 -8.05
CA ILE A 72 3.52 5.39 -9.12
C ILE A 72 4.33 4.15 -8.70
N LEU A 73 4.52 3.20 -9.61
CA LEU A 73 5.45 2.12 -9.42
C LEU A 73 6.87 2.61 -9.66
N ASN A 74 7.67 2.61 -8.60
CA ASN A 74 9.09 2.87 -8.73
C ASN A 74 9.84 1.61 -9.16
N THR A 75 9.97 1.40 -10.48
CA THR A 75 10.73 0.25 -11.03
C THR A 75 12.25 0.35 -10.79
N ALA A 76 12.76 1.43 -10.20
CA ALA A 76 14.13 1.46 -9.70
C ALA A 76 14.29 0.62 -8.41
N GLU A 77 13.22 0.41 -7.65
CA GLU A 77 13.21 -0.39 -6.43
C GLU A 77 13.02 -1.89 -6.69
N PHE A 78 12.45 -2.25 -7.84
CA PHE A 78 12.26 -3.63 -8.25
C PHE A 78 12.42 -3.79 -9.76
N ASN A 79 13.14 -4.81 -10.21
CA ASN A 79 13.30 -5.06 -11.64
C ASN A 79 11.98 -5.52 -12.26
N SER A 80 11.28 -4.61 -12.94
CA SER A 80 9.99 -4.86 -13.58
C SER A 80 10.04 -5.96 -14.64
N THR A 81 11.21 -6.20 -15.28
CA THR A 81 11.37 -7.29 -16.26
C THR A 81 11.27 -8.69 -15.64
N ASN A 82 11.45 -8.79 -14.33
CA ASN A 82 11.30 -10.05 -13.60
C ASN A 82 9.89 -10.25 -13.05
N VAL A 83 9.04 -9.22 -13.05
CA VAL A 83 7.65 -9.33 -12.60
C VAL A 83 6.83 -10.01 -13.69
N LYS A 84 6.14 -11.07 -13.32
CA LYS A 84 5.27 -11.82 -14.23
C LYS A 84 3.80 -11.81 -13.80
N SER A 85 3.54 -11.71 -12.51
CA SER A 85 2.19 -11.61 -11.98
C SER A 85 2.16 -10.79 -10.70
N ILE A 86 0.96 -10.49 -10.23
CA ILE A 86 0.69 -9.82 -8.98
C ILE A 86 -0.22 -10.66 -8.08
N SER A 87 -0.35 -10.27 -6.82
CA SER A 87 -1.36 -10.80 -5.92
C SER A 87 -1.91 -9.70 -5.01
N TRP A 88 -3.21 -9.71 -4.80
CA TRP A 88 -3.96 -8.70 -4.08
C TRP A 88 -4.86 -9.34 -3.03
N LYS A 89 -4.94 -8.74 -1.84
CA LYS A 89 -5.88 -9.10 -0.78
C LYS A 89 -6.44 -7.85 -0.13
N SER A 90 -7.73 -7.68 -0.26
CA SER A 90 -8.51 -6.78 0.56
C SER A 90 -8.48 -7.21 2.04
N PRO A 91 -8.51 -6.26 3.00
CA PRO A 91 -8.26 -6.57 4.41
C PRO A 91 -9.39 -7.41 5.03
N SER A 92 -10.63 -7.22 4.58
CA SER A 92 -11.79 -8.04 4.96
C SER A 92 -12.86 -8.01 3.87
N GLU A 93 -13.89 -8.84 4.04
CA GLU A 93 -15.11 -8.79 3.21
C GLU A 93 -16.01 -7.59 3.56
N THR A 94 -15.96 -7.10 4.81
CA THR A 94 -16.78 -5.96 5.27
C THR A 94 -16.18 -4.62 4.86
N ASP A 95 -14.85 -4.52 4.85
CA ASP A 95 -14.09 -3.32 4.48
C ASP A 95 -13.32 -3.62 3.19
N ARG A 96 -14.08 -3.95 2.14
CA ARG A 96 -13.48 -4.44 0.90
C ARG A 96 -12.90 -3.30 0.06
N TYR A 97 -11.73 -3.54 -0.53
CA TYR A 97 -11.08 -2.60 -1.44
C TYR A 97 -10.74 -3.26 -2.78
N ASP A 98 -10.83 -2.45 -3.83
CA ASP A 98 -10.51 -2.83 -5.20
C ASP A 98 -9.16 -2.23 -5.59
N LEU A 99 -8.39 -3.00 -6.34
CA LEU A 99 -7.13 -2.55 -6.93
C LEU A 99 -7.37 -2.14 -8.39
N CYS A 100 -6.96 -0.93 -8.76
CA CYS A 100 -7.01 -0.44 -10.13
C CYS A 100 -5.59 -0.17 -10.64
N MET A 101 -5.32 -0.52 -11.89
CA MET A 101 -3.98 -0.49 -12.48
C MET A 101 -3.99 0.31 -13.78
N PHE A 102 -3.06 1.26 -13.91
CA PHE A 102 -3.08 2.27 -14.96
C PHE A 102 -1.78 2.30 -15.76
N SER A 103 -1.89 2.62 -17.06
CA SER A 103 -0.74 2.75 -17.96
C SER A 103 0.07 4.02 -17.73
N SER A 104 -0.56 5.10 -17.27
CA SER A 104 0.11 6.37 -16.96
C SER A 104 0.71 6.37 -15.54
N PRO A 105 1.76 7.15 -15.26
CA PRO A 105 2.34 7.26 -13.92
C PRO A 105 1.46 8.01 -12.90
N ASP A 106 0.43 8.72 -13.36
CA ASP A 106 -0.45 9.59 -12.55
C ASP A 106 -1.91 9.12 -12.52
N CYS A 107 -2.17 7.86 -12.93
CA CYS A 107 -3.51 7.25 -13.01
C CYS A 107 -4.51 8.04 -13.89
N SER A 108 -4.01 8.81 -14.86
CA SER A 108 -4.81 9.53 -15.84
C SER A 108 -5.16 8.64 -17.05
N GLY A 109 -5.78 9.25 -18.08
CA GLY A 109 -6.12 8.54 -19.33
C GLY A 109 -7.51 7.92 -19.37
N GLY A 110 -8.30 7.99 -18.28
CA GLY A 110 -9.67 7.49 -18.27
C GLY A 110 -9.73 5.98 -18.54
N GLU A 111 -10.74 5.53 -19.30
CA GLU A 111 -10.88 4.11 -19.67
C GLU A 111 -9.68 3.60 -20.48
N ASP A 112 -9.13 4.41 -21.39
CA ASP A 112 -7.94 4.06 -22.17
C ASP A 112 -6.68 3.93 -21.29
N GLY A 113 -6.67 4.62 -20.15
CA GLY A 113 -5.60 4.54 -19.15
C GLY A 113 -5.70 3.33 -18.23
N LEU A 114 -6.89 2.72 -18.08
CA LEU A 114 -7.13 1.60 -17.18
C LEU A 114 -6.71 0.27 -17.84
N LEU A 115 -5.64 -0.34 -17.32
CA LEU A 115 -5.15 -1.62 -17.84
C LEU A 115 -5.82 -2.83 -17.16
N GLY A 116 -6.41 -2.65 -15.98
CA GLY A 116 -7.16 -3.70 -15.32
C GLY A 116 -7.53 -3.37 -13.88
N SER A 117 -8.33 -4.25 -13.27
CA SER A 117 -8.77 -4.11 -11.88
C SER A 117 -9.04 -5.47 -11.23
N ILE A 118 -8.83 -5.55 -9.92
CA ILE A 118 -9.22 -6.71 -9.09
C ILE A 118 -10.30 -6.24 -8.11
N THR A 119 -11.55 -6.68 -8.33
CA THR A 119 -12.75 -6.16 -7.64
C THR A 119 -13.44 -7.17 -6.72
N ASN A 120 -12.96 -8.41 -6.70
CA ASN A 120 -13.46 -9.49 -5.86
C ASN A 120 -12.76 -9.53 -4.48
N GLY A 121 -11.89 -8.57 -4.18
CA GLY A 121 -11.14 -8.46 -2.92
C GLY A 121 -10.01 -9.48 -2.73
N TRP A 122 -9.80 -10.43 -3.65
CA TRP A 122 -8.69 -11.37 -3.56
C TRP A 122 -8.38 -11.98 -4.92
N ASP A 123 -7.14 -11.83 -5.37
CA ASP A 123 -6.65 -12.58 -6.52
C ASP A 123 -5.16 -12.87 -6.37
N VAL A 124 -4.75 -14.03 -6.88
CA VAL A 124 -3.39 -14.55 -6.75
C VAL A 124 -2.91 -14.95 -8.14
N CYS A 125 -1.67 -14.61 -8.45
CA CYS A 125 -1.07 -14.84 -9.76
C CYS A 125 -1.77 -14.11 -10.93
N TYR A 126 -2.43 -12.97 -10.68
CA TYR A 126 -3.01 -12.14 -11.74
C TYR A 126 -1.91 -11.61 -12.67
N LEU A 127 -2.04 -11.81 -13.98
CA LEU A 127 -0.96 -11.50 -14.93
C LEU A 127 -0.57 -10.02 -14.87
N TYR A 128 0.74 -9.76 -14.75
CA TYR A 128 1.25 -8.40 -14.81
C TYR A 128 1.18 -7.92 -16.26
N ASN A 129 0.43 -6.84 -16.50
CA ASN A 129 0.17 -6.28 -17.82
C ASN A 129 0.98 -5.00 -18.12
N GLY A 130 1.93 -4.65 -17.24
CA GLY A 130 2.83 -3.50 -17.46
C GLY A 130 2.31 -2.15 -16.98
N PHE A 131 1.32 -2.11 -16.07
CA PHE A 131 0.89 -0.85 -15.46
C PHE A 131 2.03 -0.10 -14.78
N GLU A 132 1.98 1.24 -14.83
CA GLU A 132 2.98 2.13 -14.25
C GLU A 132 2.52 2.73 -12.92
N SER A 133 1.21 2.72 -12.66
CA SER A 133 0.64 3.20 -11.41
C SER A 133 -0.61 2.43 -11.01
N TRP A 134 -1.02 2.61 -9.76
CA TRP A 134 -2.17 1.93 -9.19
C TRP A 134 -2.89 2.78 -8.15
N THR A 135 -4.15 2.45 -7.91
CA THR A 135 -4.95 3.00 -6.81
C THR A 135 -5.59 1.86 -6.02
N ILE A 136 -5.90 2.15 -4.75
CA ILE A 136 -6.75 1.29 -3.92
C ILE A 136 -7.99 2.11 -3.57
N ILE A 137 -9.15 1.65 -4.01
CA ILE A 137 -10.43 2.34 -3.80
C ILE A 137 -11.39 1.47 -2.98
N PRO A 138 -12.28 2.06 -2.17
CA PRO A 138 -13.32 1.27 -1.50
C PRO A 138 -14.16 0.54 -2.54
N ASN A 139 -14.50 -0.71 -2.26
CA ASN A 139 -15.26 -1.55 -3.18
C ASN A 139 -16.57 -0.89 -3.62
N GLY A 140 -16.93 -1.10 -4.89
CA GLY A 140 -18.15 -0.53 -5.48
C GLY A 140 -17.96 0.89 -6.02
N ASN A 141 -16.85 1.57 -5.72
CA ASN A 141 -16.46 2.77 -6.43
C ASN A 141 -15.82 2.41 -7.78
N PRO A 142 -15.99 3.24 -8.81
CA PRO A 142 -15.37 2.97 -10.10
C PRO A 142 -13.87 3.35 -10.07
N CYS A 143 -13.05 2.56 -10.77
CA CYS A 143 -11.63 2.88 -11.00
C CYS A 143 -11.45 4.21 -11.75
N ILE A 144 -12.37 4.51 -12.66
CA ILE A 144 -12.43 5.78 -13.38
C ILE A 144 -13.63 6.56 -12.85
N PRO A 145 -13.41 7.72 -12.19
CA PRO A 145 -14.52 8.58 -11.80
C PRO A 145 -15.33 8.98 -13.03
N VAL A 146 -16.65 8.77 -12.98
CA VAL A 146 -17.53 9.22 -14.04
C VAL A 146 -17.51 10.75 -14.05
N ALA A 147 -17.10 11.36 -15.16
CA ALA A 147 -17.09 12.81 -15.28
C ALA A 147 -18.54 13.34 -15.16
N GLY A 148 -18.89 13.90 -14.00
CA GLY A 148 -20.16 14.59 -13.77
C GLY A 148 -21.18 13.92 -12.84
N GLY A 149 -20.76 13.18 -11.81
CA GLY A 149 -21.63 12.80 -10.71
C GLY A 149 -21.32 13.62 -9.48
N ASP A 150 -22.15 14.62 -9.15
CA ASP A 150 -22.15 15.23 -7.84
C ASP A 150 -22.30 14.13 -6.78
N VAL A 151 -21.36 14.09 -5.82
CA VAL A 151 -21.53 13.30 -4.61
C VAL A 151 -22.67 13.98 -3.85
N GLU A 152 -23.89 13.48 -4.00
CA GLU A 152 -24.93 13.73 -3.00
C GLU A 152 -24.45 13.08 -1.71
N ASP A 153 -23.88 13.91 -0.83
CA ASP A 153 -23.64 13.59 0.57
C ASP A 153 -24.98 13.17 1.19
N GLY A 154 -25.20 11.85 1.25
CA GLY A 154 -26.35 11.26 1.89
C GLY A 154 -26.26 11.39 3.39
N GLU A 155 -26.67 12.55 3.92
CA GLU A 155 -27.06 12.69 5.31
C GLU A 155 -28.49 12.18 5.48
N LYS A 156 -28.63 11.02 6.16
CA LYS A 156 -29.84 10.70 6.94
C LYS A 156 -29.59 9.65 8.01
#